data_AF-A0A818EC65-F1
#
_entry.id   AF-A0A818EC65-F1
#
_cell.length_a   1.000
_cell.length_b   1.000
_cell.length_c   1.000
_cell.angle_alpha   90.00
_cell.angle_beta   90.00
_cell.angle_gamma   90.00
#
_symmetry.space_group_name_H-M   'P 1'
#
loop_
_entity.id
_entity.type
_entity.pdbx_description
1 polymer ?
#
loop_
_entity_poly.entity_id
_entity_poly.type
_entity_poly.pdbx_seq_one_letter_code
_entity_poly.pdbx_strand_id
1 'polypeptide(L)'
;QAETKLNTITLEFQAFNSGITATGDFQYVLPVIQVGTGSNNRIGDTIKPIKLVIEGYIAYRMDLTGGTINDQSRLLGARLFVFQDKATRAYQNNIFNYNLLDNGSSSESYTGTARNWIQPHNEDQFKWFADKKFKILKPYGYTNIANGSTITPAIANMNTTLFHKFKITIPSSKMPASIRYDSTDSTSTPINFCPMLALGYSDLMNYSADTLTTQLGMSYRSTLYFKDC
;
A
#
# COMPACT_ATOMS: atom_id res chain seq x y z
N GLN A 1 12.52 34.01 1.79
CA GLN A 1 11.41 33.07 2.09
C GLN A 1 11.81 31.72 1.48
N ALA A 2 11.97 30.65 2.26
CA ALA A 2 12.38 29.36 1.69
C ALA A 2 11.28 28.81 0.76
N GLU A 3 11.64 28.52 -0.48
CA GLU A 3 10.77 28.00 -1.53
C GLU A 3 10.18 26.63 -1.13
N THR A 4 8.94 26.37 -1.55
CA THR A 4 8.33 25.04 -1.37
C THR A 4 8.63 24.19 -2.58
N LYS A 5 9.42 23.14 -2.38
CA LYS A 5 9.78 22.13 -3.36
C LYS A 5 8.86 20.92 -3.26
N LEU A 6 8.78 20.15 -4.33
CA LEU A 6 8.04 18.90 -4.36
C LEU A 6 8.82 17.83 -5.12
N ASN A 7 8.67 16.58 -4.66
CA ASN A 7 9.16 15.41 -5.38
C ASN A 7 8.13 14.30 -5.25
N THR A 8 8.09 13.39 -6.23
CA THR A 8 7.06 12.37 -6.37
C THR A 8 7.65 11.03 -6.73
N ILE A 9 7.06 9.97 -6.18
CA ILE A 9 7.26 8.58 -6.61
C ILE A 9 5.91 8.01 -7.03
N THR A 10 5.90 7.16 -8.05
CA THR A 10 4.71 6.46 -8.53
C THR A 10 4.95 4.96 -8.50
N LEU A 11 3.91 4.23 -8.14
CA LEU A 11 3.82 2.79 -8.35
C LEU A 11 2.76 2.55 -9.42
N GLU A 12 3.19 1.99 -10.55
CA GLU A 12 2.29 1.47 -11.56
C GLU A 12 1.44 0.33 -11.00
N PHE A 13 0.36 -0.03 -11.69
CA PHE A 13 -0.55 -1.06 -11.16
C PHE A 13 0.20 -2.39 -10.94
N GLN A 14 0.36 -2.76 -9.67
CA GLN A 14 1.03 -3.98 -9.26
C GLN A 14 0.08 -4.85 -8.44
N ALA A 15 0.17 -6.16 -8.64
CA ALA A 15 -0.58 -7.15 -7.89
C ALA A 15 0.06 -7.43 -6.52
N PHE A 16 -0.76 -7.62 -5.49
CA PHE A 16 -0.32 -7.88 -4.12
C PHE A 16 -0.78 -9.26 -3.67
N ASN A 17 -0.02 -9.87 -2.76
CA ASN A 17 -0.35 -11.13 -2.12
C ASN A 17 -1.50 -10.96 -1.12
N SER A 18 -2.19 -12.06 -0.78
CA SER A 18 -3.23 -12.02 0.25
C SER A 18 -2.63 -11.72 1.63
N GLY A 19 -1.55 -12.42 1.98
CA GLY A 19 -0.70 -12.13 3.14
C GLY A 19 0.34 -11.04 2.86
N ILE A 20 0.79 -10.40 3.93
CA ILE A 20 1.93 -9.49 3.97
C ILE A 20 2.99 -10.18 4.83
N THR A 21 3.86 -10.97 4.19
CA THR A 21 4.78 -11.89 4.88
C THR A 21 6.21 -11.82 4.37
N ALA A 22 6.47 -11.03 3.33
CA ALA A 22 7.79 -10.90 2.72
C ALA A 22 8.13 -9.44 2.43
N THR A 23 9.42 -9.16 2.28
CA THR A 23 9.95 -7.84 1.90
C THR A 23 9.26 -7.24 0.67
N GLY A 24 8.94 -8.06 -0.33
CA GLY A 24 8.29 -7.61 -1.57
C GLY A 24 6.87 -7.07 -1.40
N ASP A 25 6.22 -7.33 -0.26
CA ASP A 25 4.85 -6.87 0.02
C ASP A 25 4.82 -5.40 0.48
N PHE A 26 5.97 -4.80 0.75
CA PHE A 26 6.09 -3.42 1.20
C PHE A 26 6.59 -2.50 0.09
N GLN A 27 6.06 -1.28 0.10
CA GLN A 27 6.40 -0.25 -0.86
C GLN A 27 6.84 1.00 -0.11
N TYR A 28 7.99 1.55 -0.51
CA TYR A 28 8.44 2.84 0.01
C TYR A 28 7.60 3.96 -0.58
N VAL A 29 7.03 4.80 0.29
CA VAL A 29 6.20 5.92 -0.15
C VAL A 29 6.95 7.25 -0.13
N LEU A 30 8.17 7.30 0.42
CA LEU A 30 8.97 8.52 0.34
C LEU A 30 9.74 8.57 -0.98
N PRO A 31 9.62 9.65 -1.77
CA PRO A 31 10.42 9.80 -2.98
C PRO A 31 11.91 9.98 -2.65
N VAL A 32 12.76 9.46 -3.53
CA VAL A 32 14.21 9.68 -3.51
C VAL A 32 14.49 11.14 -3.89
N ILE A 33 15.27 11.85 -3.07
CA ILE A 33 15.59 13.28 -3.27
C ILE A 33 17.10 13.43 -3.46
N GLN A 34 17.50 13.75 -4.70
CA GLN A 34 18.89 13.98 -5.07
C GLN A 34 19.39 15.35 -4.59
N VAL A 35 20.71 15.46 -4.39
CA VAL A 35 21.37 16.75 -4.17
C VAL A 35 21.37 17.55 -5.47
N GLY A 36 20.99 18.83 -5.40
CA GLY A 36 21.11 19.75 -6.51
C GLY A 36 20.23 20.99 -6.36
N THR A 37 20.30 21.86 -7.35
CA THR A 37 19.59 23.15 -7.35
C THR A 37 18.22 23.09 -8.02
N GLY A 38 17.84 21.94 -8.58
CA GLY A 38 16.53 21.73 -9.22
C GLY A 38 15.36 21.88 -8.24
N SER A 39 14.16 22.10 -8.80
CA SER A 39 12.92 22.30 -8.04
C SER A 39 12.44 21.07 -7.27
N ASN A 40 12.98 19.89 -7.57
CA ASN A 40 12.73 18.61 -6.90
C ASN A 40 13.95 18.07 -6.13
N ASN A 41 15.05 18.82 -6.09
CA ASN A 41 16.30 18.44 -5.44
C ASN A 41 16.47 19.17 -4.11
N ARG A 42 17.25 18.57 -3.21
CA ARG A 42 17.66 19.17 -1.94
C ARG A 42 18.97 19.93 -2.07
N ILE A 43 19.12 21.00 -1.29
CA ILE A 43 20.41 21.66 -1.06
C ILE A 43 20.91 21.27 0.34
N GLY A 44 22.13 20.70 0.42
CA GLY A 44 22.68 20.19 1.66
C GLY A 44 21.95 18.93 2.18
N ASP A 45 22.33 18.44 3.35
CA ASP A 45 21.96 17.11 3.87
C ASP A 45 20.67 17.03 4.68
N THR A 46 19.85 18.08 4.62
CA THR A 46 18.64 18.14 5.42
C THR A 46 17.54 18.92 4.70
N ILE A 47 16.31 18.43 4.81
CA ILE A 47 15.11 19.14 4.35
C ILE A 47 14.09 19.25 5.49
N LYS A 48 13.23 20.27 5.44
CA LYS A 48 12.05 20.39 6.32
C LYS A 48 10.81 19.88 5.60
N PRO A 49 10.23 18.76 6.02
CA PRO A 49 9.03 18.24 5.37
C PRO A 49 7.79 19.05 5.78
N ILE A 50 6.92 19.34 4.81
CA ILE A 50 5.65 20.06 5.01
C ILE A 50 4.50 19.05 5.11
N LYS A 51 4.40 18.15 4.13
CA LYS A 51 3.42 17.06 4.10
C LYS A 51 3.84 15.99 3.09
N LEU A 52 3.49 14.73 3.35
CA LEU A 52 3.52 13.64 2.38
C LEU A 52 2.09 13.27 2.01
N VAL A 53 1.77 13.26 0.72
CA VAL A 53 0.43 12.92 0.23
C VAL A 53 0.53 11.65 -0.62
N ILE A 54 -0.15 10.60 -0.19
CA ILE A 54 -0.22 9.31 -0.88
C ILE A 54 -1.65 9.17 -1.41
N GLU A 55 -1.80 9.09 -2.72
CA GLU A 55 -3.10 8.95 -3.37
C GLU A 55 -3.04 7.91 -4.47
N GLY A 56 -4.12 7.16 -4.64
CA GLY A 56 -4.13 6.03 -5.55
C GLY A 56 -5.47 5.33 -5.60
N TYR A 57 -5.44 4.12 -6.15
CA TYR A 57 -6.59 3.24 -6.16
C TYR A 57 -6.17 1.79 -5.97
N ILE A 58 -7.05 1.03 -5.35
CA ILE A 58 -6.97 -0.43 -5.23
C ILE A 58 -8.05 -0.99 -6.14
N ALA A 59 -7.73 -2.00 -6.94
CA ALA A 59 -8.71 -2.62 -7.83
C ALA A 59 -8.60 -4.14 -7.81
N TYR A 60 -9.71 -4.79 -8.15
CA TYR A 60 -9.72 -6.21 -8.46
C TYR A 60 -8.92 -6.46 -9.74
N ARG A 61 -8.01 -7.44 -9.69
CA ARG A 61 -7.17 -7.83 -10.82
C ARG A 61 -7.95 -8.76 -11.74
N MET A 62 -8.18 -8.34 -12.98
CA MET A 62 -8.92 -9.13 -13.98
C MET A 62 -8.00 -9.93 -14.92
N ASP A 63 -6.71 -9.66 -14.94
CA ASP A 63 -5.70 -10.31 -15.78
C ASP A 63 -5.03 -11.49 -15.03
N LEU A 64 -5.78 -12.56 -14.81
CA LEU A 64 -5.17 -13.86 -14.48
C LEU A 64 -4.91 -14.62 -15.77
N THR A 65 -3.80 -14.30 -16.45
CA THR A 65 -3.34 -15.07 -17.61
C THR A 65 -2.86 -16.44 -17.13
N GLY A 66 -3.63 -17.50 -17.40
CA GLY A 66 -3.22 -18.90 -17.22
C GLY A 66 -3.63 -19.60 -15.91
N GLY A 67 -4.41 -18.95 -15.04
CA GLY A 67 -5.09 -19.60 -13.92
C GLY A 67 -6.57 -19.75 -14.23
N THR A 68 -7.21 -20.85 -13.81
CA THR A 68 -8.67 -20.91 -13.73
C THR A 68 -9.13 -19.68 -12.96
N ILE A 69 -9.76 -18.72 -13.66
CA ILE A 69 -10.44 -17.62 -12.99
C ILE A 69 -11.32 -18.32 -11.95
N ASN A 70 -11.15 -18.00 -10.67
CA ASN A 70 -12.06 -18.58 -9.69
C ASN A 70 -13.45 -18.02 -10.01
N ASP A 71 -14.27 -18.76 -10.74
CA ASP A 71 -15.53 -18.28 -11.33
C ASP A 71 -16.59 -17.94 -10.28
N GLN A 72 -16.26 -18.10 -8.99
CA GLN A 72 -17.13 -17.75 -7.89
C GLN A 72 -17.01 -16.26 -7.57
N SER A 73 -18.15 -15.63 -7.29
CA SER A 73 -18.17 -14.30 -6.70
C SER A 73 -17.46 -14.37 -5.34
N ARG A 74 -16.49 -13.49 -5.12
CA ARG A 74 -15.77 -13.39 -3.85
C ARG A 74 -15.88 -11.97 -3.30
N LEU A 75 -16.15 -11.88 -2.00
CA LEU A 75 -16.09 -10.62 -1.27
C LEU A 75 -14.72 -10.53 -0.62
N LEU A 76 -13.84 -9.71 -1.19
CA LEU A 76 -12.51 -9.48 -0.65
C LEU A 76 -12.51 -8.27 0.28
N GLY A 77 -11.84 -8.39 1.41
CA GLY A 77 -11.42 -7.28 2.23
C GLY A 77 -9.99 -6.91 1.91
N ALA A 78 -9.76 -5.72 1.34
CA ALA A 78 -8.44 -5.12 1.05
C ALA A 78 -7.98 -4.15 2.15
N ARG A 79 -6.85 -4.43 2.83
CA ARG A 79 -6.39 -3.66 3.99
C ARG A 79 -5.10 -2.95 3.63
N LEU A 80 -5.17 -1.64 3.61
CA LEU A 80 -4.07 -0.75 3.30
C LEU A 80 -3.48 -0.21 4.59
N PHE A 81 -2.21 -0.54 4.80
CA PHE A 81 -1.42 -0.12 5.93
C PHE A 81 -0.44 0.96 5.47
N VAL A 82 -0.36 2.08 6.18
CA VAL A 82 0.71 3.06 6.02
C VAL A 82 1.31 3.34 7.39
N PHE A 83 2.59 3.06 7.53
CA PHE A 83 3.25 3.04 8.83
C PHE A 83 4.76 3.29 8.69
N GLN A 84 5.45 3.35 9.81
CA GLN A 84 6.91 3.31 9.89
C GLN A 84 7.30 2.44 11.07
N ASP A 85 8.32 1.59 10.89
CA ASP A 85 8.90 0.81 11.98
C ASP A 85 9.61 1.75 12.98
N LYS A 86 9.34 1.54 14.28
CA LYS A 86 9.96 2.35 15.33
C LYS A 86 11.45 2.05 15.49
N ALA A 87 11.87 0.80 15.24
CA ALA A 87 13.25 0.32 15.34
C ALA A 87 14.06 0.68 14.09
N THR A 88 13.49 0.51 12.89
CA THR A 88 14.16 0.80 11.62
C THR A 88 13.53 2.01 10.91
N ARG A 89 14.30 3.10 10.81
CA ARG A 89 13.83 4.37 10.22
C ARG A 89 14.59 4.78 8.96
N ALA A 90 15.61 4.01 8.59
CA ALA A 90 16.43 4.26 7.41
C ALA A 90 15.82 3.56 6.19
N TYR A 91 15.94 4.20 5.02
CA TYR A 91 15.38 3.69 3.76
C TYR A 91 16.08 2.43 3.24
N GLN A 92 17.31 2.13 3.68
CA GLN A 92 18.12 1.04 3.13
C GLN A 92 18.15 -0.22 4.02
N ASN A 93 17.38 -0.26 5.11
CA ASN A 93 17.43 -1.41 6.00
C ASN A 93 16.49 -2.53 5.51
N ASN A 94 17.06 -3.60 4.97
CA ASN A 94 16.32 -4.72 4.36
C ASN A 94 15.60 -5.64 5.37
N ILE A 95 15.66 -5.32 6.67
CA ILE A 95 15.01 -6.09 7.73
C ILE A 95 13.64 -5.45 8.01
N PHE A 96 12.61 -6.01 7.39
CA PHE A 96 11.23 -5.60 7.61
C PHE A 96 10.60 -6.44 8.71
N ASN A 97 9.96 -5.77 9.66
CA ASN A 97 9.08 -6.41 10.60
C ASN A 97 7.69 -6.62 9.95
N TYR A 98 7.29 -7.88 9.85
CA TYR A 98 6.02 -8.28 9.22
C TYR A 98 4.85 -8.34 10.20
N ASN A 99 5.11 -8.19 11.50
CA ASN A 99 4.12 -8.42 12.55
C ASN A 99 3.17 -7.23 12.75
N LEU A 100 2.45 -6.87 11.69
CA LEU A 100 1.60 -5.69 11.57
C LEU A 100 0.37 -5.70 12.48
N LEU A 101 -0.02 -6.86 13.01
CA LEU A 101 -1.24 -7.04 13.79
C LEU A 101 -0.94 -7.34 15.24
N ASP A 102 -1.87 -6.94 16.10
CA ASP A 102 -1.85 -7.23 17.54
C ASP A 102 -2.96 -8.24 17.87
N ASN A 103 -2.62 -9.36 18.50
CA ASN A 103 -3.59 -10.36 18.94
C ASN A 103 -3.89 -10.29 20.46
N GLY A 104 -3.42 -9.24 21.14
CA GLY A 104 -3.63 -8.95 22.56
C GLY A 104 -2.55 -9.52 23.49
N SER A 105 -1.69 -10.41 22.99
CA SER A 105 -0.58 -11.00 23.76
C SER A 105 0.71 -11.18 22.95
N SER A 106 0.63 -11.15 21.63
CA SER A 106 1.77 -11.15 20.72
C SER A 106 1.47 -10.31 19.47
N SER A 107 2.53 -10.02 18.72
CA SER A 107 2.39 -9.49 17.37
C SER A 107 2.33 -10.63 16.36
N GLU A 108 1.61 -10.43 15.25
CA GLU A 108 1.52 -11.40 14.17
C GLU A 108 1.46 -10.72 12.79
N SER A 109 1.89 -11.46 11.76
CA SER A 109 1.78 -11.00 10.38
C SER A 109 0.35 -11.07 9.86
N TYR A 110 0.04 -10.22 8.89
CA TYR A 110 -1.21 -10.32 8.15
C TYR A 110 -1.13 -11.52 7.19
N THR A 111 -1.84 -12.62 7.46
CA THR A 111 -1.73 -13.85 6.65
C THR A 111 -2.81 -13.99 5.59
N GLY A 112 -3.68 -12.99 5.42
CA GLY A 112 -4.75 -13.02 4.42
C GLY A 112 -6.02 -13.75 4.87
N THR A 113 -6.13 -14.08 6.16
CA THR A 113 -7.36 -14.69 6.72
C THR A 113 -8.40 -13.63 7.08
N ALA A 114 -9.67 -14.00 7.10
CA ALA A 114 -10.77 -13.12 7.53
C ALA A 114 -10.60 -12.62 8.99
N ARG A 115 -9.90 -13.38 9.85
CA ARG A 115 -9.56 -12.94 11.21
C ARG A 115 -8.61 -11.73 11.18
N ASN A 116 -7.56 -11.78 10.37
CA ASN A 116 -6.59 -10.70 10.26
C ASN A 116 -7.23 -9.40 9.76
N TRP A 117 -8.32 -9.49 8.99
CA TRP A 117 -9.08 -8.34 8.53
C TRP A 117 -9.59 -7.46 9.68
N ILE A 118 -10.12 -8.09 10.72
CA ILE A 118 -10.78 -7.39 11.83
C ILE A 118 -9.82 -7.05 12.96
N GLN A 119 -8.67 -7.72 13.03
CA GLN A 119 -7.71 -7.57 14.11
C GLN A 119 -7.09 -6.16 14.17
N PRO A 120 -6.84 -5.59 15.37
CA PRO A 120 -6.14 -4.32 15.50
C PRO A 120 -4.71 -4.39 14.94
N HIS A 121 -4.20 -3.23 14.54
CA HIS A 121 -2.81 -3.11 14.13
C HIS A 121 -1.89 -2.96 15.34
N ASN A 122 -0.63 -3.34 15.19
CA ASN A 122 0.36 -3.36 16.27
C ASN A 122 0.93 -1.96 16.53
N GLU A 123 0.40 -1.27 17.53
CA GLU A 123 0.89 0.06 17.93
C GLU A 123 2.24 0.05 18.62
N ASP A 124 2.68 -1.08 19.18
CA ASP A 124 3.94 -1.15 19.93
C ASP A 124 5.16 -1.10 19.01
N GLN A 125 5.11 -1.82 17.90
CA GLN A 125 6.24 -1.92 16.96
C GLN A 125 6.24 -0.83 15.89
N PHE A 126 5.06 -0.31 15.53
CA PHE A 126 4.93 0.63 14.42
C PHE A 126 4.35 1.97 14.83
N LYS A 127 4.77 3.01 14.11
CA LYS A 127 4.09 4.29 14.07
C LYS A 127 3.12 4.28 12.90
N TRP A 128 1.83 4.27 13.20
CA TRP A 128 0.78 4.24 12.17
C TRP A 128 0.45 5.63 11.63
N PHE A 129 0.29 5.71 10.31
CA PHE A 129 -0.20 6.89 9.60
C PHE A 129 -1.58 6.66 9.00
N ALA A 130 -1.87 5.43 8.58
CA ALA A 130 -3.21 5.00 8.15
C ALA A 130 -3.39 3.48 8.26
N ASP A 131 -4.63 3.08 8.53
CA ASP A 131 -5.13 1.72 8.38
C ASP A 131 -6.51 1.85 7.73
N LYS A 132 -6.61 1.49 6.44
CA LYS A 132 -7.83 1.63 5.66
C LYS A 132 -8.30 0.25 5.20
N LYS A 133 -9.59 -0.01 5.38
CA LYS A 133 -10.25 -1.26 5.03
C LYS A 133 -11.25 -1.00 3.91
N PHE A 134 -11.12 -1.72 2.79
CA PHE A 134 -12.02 -1.63 1.64
C PHE A 134 -12.67 -2.99 1.37
N LYS A 135 -13.96 -3.00 1.08
CA LYS A 135 -14.68 -4.21 0.65
C LYS A 135 -14.79 -4.18 -0.87
N ILE A 136 -14.18 -5.14 -1.54
CA ILE A 136 -14.14 -5.26 -2.99
C ILE A 136 -14.92 -6.52 -3.36
N LEU A 137 -16.03 -6.33 -4.06
CA LEU A 137 -16.83 -7.44 -4.56
C LEU A 137 -16.38 -7.74 -5.99
N LYS A 138 -15.92 -8.98 -6.22
CA LYS A 138 -15.74 -9.47 -7.59
C LYS A 138 -17.11 -9.47 -8.28
N PRO A 139 -17.30 -8.75 -9.40
CA PRO A 139 -18.54 -8.81 -10.13
C PRO A 139 -18.76 -10.24 -10.63
N TYR A 140 -19.97 -10.74 -10.42
CA TYR A 140 -20.41 -12.02 -10.92
C TYR A 140 -21.39 -11.77 -12.05
N GLY A 141 -21.14 -12.38 -13.21
CA GLY A 141 -22.02 -12.30 -14.36
C GLY A 141 -22.26 -13.66 -14.96
N TYR A 142 -23.36 -14.28 -14.58
CA TYR A 142 -24.11 -15.16 -15.47
C TYR A 142 -25.50 -14.54 -15.59
N THR A 143 -25.83 -13.95 -16.73
CA THR A 143 -27.23 -13.82 -17.12
C THR A 143 -27.57 -15.06 -17.92
N ASN A 144 -28.40 -15.93 -17.35
CA ASN A 144 -29.02 -17.03 -18.07
C ASN A 144 -30.01 -16.40 -19.05
N ILE A 145 -29.64 -16.23 -20.31
CA ILE A 145 -30.64 -15.95 -21.35
C ILE A 145 -31.33 -17.29 -21.59
N ALA A 146 -32.50 -17.47 -21.01
CA ALA A 146 -33.36 -18.61 -21.29
C ALA A 146 -33.84 -18.53 -22.75
N ASN A 147 -33.01 -19.03 -23.67
CA ASN A 147 -33.45 -19.45 -24.99
C ASN A 147 -32.47 -20.50 -25.54
N GLY A 148 -32.78 -21.77 -25.28
CA GLY A 148 -32.28 -22.91 -26.04
C GLY A 148 -30.76 -23.01 -26.24
N SER A 149 -30.07 -23.58 -25.24
CA SER A 149 -28.90 -24.44 -25.49
C SER A 149 -27.55 -23.82 -25.89
N THR A 150 -27.25 -22.56 -25.57
CA THR A 150 -25.85 -22.08 -25.59
C THR A 150 -25.59 -21.12 -24.43
N ILE A 151 -24.66 -21.49 -23.54
CA ILE A 151 -24.18 -20.59 -22.47
C ILE A 151 -23.28 -19.55 -23.13
N THR A 152 -23.79 -18.34 -23.36
CA THR A 152 -22.97 -17.20 -23.76
C THR A 152 -22.54 -16.43 -22.50
N PRO A 153 -21.23 -16.21 -22.26
CA PRO A 153 -20.79 -15.35 -21.17
C PRO A 153 -21.33 -13.93 -21.37
N ALA A 154 -22.23 -13.50 -20.51
CA ALA A 154 -22.77 -12.15 -20.53
C ALA A 154 -22.16 -11.35 -19.37
N ILE A 155 -21.51 -10.23 -19.71
CA ILE A 155 -20.92 -9.30 -18.74
C ILE A 155 -22.06 -8.69 -17.92
N ALA A 156 -22.24 -9.13 -16.68
CA ALA A 156 -23.17 -8.44 -15.77
C ALA A 156 -22.64 -7.04 -15.46
N ASN A 157 -23.58 -6.09 -15.38
CA ASN A 157 -23.38 -4.68 -15.07
C ASN A 157 -22.16 -4.45 -14.18
N MET A 158 -21.12 -3.83 -14.75
CA MET A 158 -19.87 -3.54 -14.07
C MET A 158 -20.14 -2.58 -12.90
N ASN A 159 -20.25 -3.13 -11.70
CA ASN A 159 -20.54 -2.35 -10.51
C ASN A 159 -19.32 -1.46 -10.18
N THR A 160 -19.58 -0.26 -9.65
CA THR A 160 -18.59 0.73 -9.18
C THR A 160 -17.68 0.24 -8.04
N THR A 161 -17.81 -1.03 -7.63
CA THR A 161 -17.07 -1.71 -6.56
C THR A 161 -15.78 -2.39 -7.02
N LEU A 162 -15.44 -2.33 -8.32
CA LEU A 162 -14.22 -2.93 -8.86
C LEU A 162 -12.93 -2.20 -8.44
N PHE A 163 -13.04 -0.93 -8.08
CA PHE A 163 -11.92 -0.13 -7.64
C PHE A 163 -12.32 0.83 -6.52
N HIS A 164 -11.39 1.10 -5.61
CA HIS A 164 -11.55 2.06 -4.54
C HIS A 164 -10.40 3.05 -4.56
N LYS A 165 -10.72 4.34 -4.68
CA LYS A 165 -9.73 5.41 -4.53
C LYS A 165 -9.40 5.62 -3.06
N PHE A 166 -8.16 5.98 -2.79
CA PHE A 166 -7.73 6.39 -1.46
C PHE A 166 -6.84 7.63 -1.52
N LYS A 167 -6.84 8.36 -0.42
CA LYS A 167 -5.93 9.46 -0.16
C LYS A 167 -5.55 9.44 1.32
N ILE A 168 -4.25 9.54 1.58
CA ILE A 168 -3.64 9.58 2.90
C ILE A 168 -2.70 10.78 2.91
N THR A 169 -2.79 11.61 3.93
CA THR A 169 -1.91 12.78 4.09
C THR A 169 -1.22 12.66 5.44
N ILE A 170 0.11 12.59 5.41
CA ILE A 170 0.97 12.64 6.60
C ILE A 170 1.38 14.11 6.78
N PRO A 171 0.81 14.83 7.78
CA PRO A 171 1.18 16.22 8.02
C PRO A 171 2.56 16.32 8.66
N SER A 172 3.17 17.51 8.62
CA SER A 172 4.46 17.80 9.27
C SER A 172 4.51 17.39 10.73
N SER A 173 3.40 17.52 11.48
CA SER A 173 3.30 17.10 12.89
C SER A 173 3.47 15.60 13.13
N LYS A 174 3.33 14.77 12.08
CA LYS A 174 3.53 13.32 12.13
C LYS A 174 4.88 12.90 11.52
N MET A 175 5.64 13.82 10.94
CA MET A 175 6.97 13.60 10.37
C MET A 175 8.05 14.09 11.34
N PRO A 176 9.33 13.72 11.17
CA PRO A 176 10.40 14.38 11.92
C PRO A 176 10.47 15.86 11.54
N ALA A 177 10.95 16.69 12.46
CA ALA A 177 11.16 18.13 12.21
C ALA A 177 12.06 18.39 11.00
N SER A 178 13.02 17.49 10.77
CA SER A 178 13.87 17.48 9.58
C SER A 178 14.13 16.05 9.10
N ILE A 179 14.07 15.86 7.79
CA ILE A 179 14.53 14.61 7.15
C ILE A 179 16.01 14.79 6.82
N ARG A 180 16.82 13.82 7.25
CA ARG A 180 18.27 13.84 7.11
C ARG A 180 18.73 12.85 6.05
N TYR A 181 19.78 13.22 5.35
CA TYR A 181 20.48 12.42 4.36
C TYR A 181 21.94 12.29 4.77
N ASP A 182 22.61 11.26 4.27
CA ASP A 182 24.05 11.08 4.46
C ASP A 182 24.72 11.23 3.09
N SER A 183 25.55 12.26 2.93
CA SER A 183 26.27 12.52 1.68
C SER A 183 27.28 11.43 1.30
N THR A 184 27.61 10.53 2.21
CA THR A 184 28.66 9.51 2.04
C THR A 184 28.07 8.14 1.75
N ASP A 185 27.03 7.75 2.49
CA ASP A 185 26.45 6.39 2.43
C ASP A 185 25.07 6.36 1.75
N SER A 186 24.31 7.45 1.83
CA SER A 186 22.92 7.49 1.38
C SER A 186 22.55 8.86 0.80
N THR A 187 23.12 9.15 -0.37
CA THR A 187 23.08 10.48 -1.00
C THR A 187 21.68 10.92 -1.43
N SER A 188 20.71 10.02 -1.48
CA SER A 188 19.40 10.33 -2.04
C SER A 188 18.22 9.74 -1.26
N THR A 189 18.51 8.85 -0.31
CA THR A 189 17.49 8.24 0.55
C THR A 189 17.71 8.64 2.01
N PRO A 190 16.63 8.85 2.76
CA PRO A 190 16.72 9.37 4.13
C PRO A 190 17.22 8.32 5.12
N ILE A 191 17.87 8.80 6.19
CA ILE A 191 18.41 7.94 7.25
C ILE A 191 17.52 7.88 8.50
N ASN A 192 16.52 8.77 8.62
CA ASN A 192 15.72 8.93 9.85
C ASN A 192 14.20 8.90 9.65
N PHE A 193 13.73 8.72 8.42
CA PHE A 193 12.31 8.68 8.09
C PHE A 193 12.06 7.76 6.90
N CYS A 194 11.32 6.68 7.12
CA CYS A 194 11.02 5.70 6.09
C CYS A 194 9.57 5.21 6.25
N PRO A 195 8.57 6.03 5.88
CA PRO A 195 7.21 5.55 5.81
C PRO A 195 7.10 4.50 4.70
N MET A 196 6.34 3.46 5.01
CA MET A 196 6.08 2.33 4.16
C MET A 196 4.58 2.14 3.98
N LEU A 197 4.22 1.48 2.89
CA LEU A 197 2.87 1.09 2.58
C LEU A 197 2.85 -0.41 2.30
N ALA A 198 1.85 -1.09 2.84
CA ALA A 198 1.57 -2.49 2.52
C ALA A 198 0.08 -2.67 2.22
N LEU A 199 -0.21 -3.53 1.24
CA LEU A 199 -1.57 -3.94 0.90
C LEU A 199 -1.67 -5.45 1.04
N GLY A 200 -2.61 -5.91 1.86
CA GLY A 200 -2.99 -7.30 1.97
C GLY A 200 -4.48 -7.45 1.71
N TYR A 201 -4.93 -8.67 1.48
CA TYR A 201 -6.37 -8.93 1.34
C TYR A 201 -6.78 -10.28 1.91
N SER A 202 -8.05 -10.37 2.26
CA SER A 202 -8.66 -11.57 2.81
C SER A 202 -9.98 -11.86 2.13
N ASP A 203 -10.32 -13.14 2.02
CA ASP A 203 -11.66 -13.53 1.63
C ASP A 203 -12.58 -13.46 2.86
N LEU A 204 -13.58 -12.56 2.83
CA LEU A 204 -14.48 -12.33 3.95
C LEU A 204 -15.58 -13.39 4.08
N MET A 205 -15.67 -14.33 3.13
CA MET A 205 -16.56 -15.48 3.18
C MET A 205 -15.90 -16.70 3.84
N ASN A 206 -14.77 -16.49 4.55
CA ASN A 206 -14.04 -17.49 5.33
C ASN A 206 -13.33 -18.57 4.50
N TYR A 207 -12.94 -18.26 3.26
CA TYR A 207 -12.01 -19.09 2.51
C TYR A 207 -10.57 -18.93 3.06
N SER A 208 -9.73 -19.94 2.82
CA SER A 208 -8.31 -19.86 3.12
C SER A 208 -7.64 -18.71 2.36
N ALA A 209 -6.56 -18.18 2.92
CA ALA A 209 -5.73 -17.18 2.26
C ALA A 209 -5.33 -17.65 0.85
N ASP A 210 -5.35 -16.74 -0.11
CA ASP A 210 -4.92 -17.04 -1.48
C ASP A 210 -3.39 -17.12 -1.55
N THR A 211 -2.88 -18.29 -1.91
CA THR A 211 -1.44 -18.58 -2.02
C THR A 211 -0.99 -18.80 -3.47
N LEU A 212 -1.92 -18.84 -4.43
CA LEU A 212 -1.65 -19.18 -5.82
C LEU A 212 -1.84 -17.98 -6.76
N THR A 213 -2.70 -17.03 -6.39
CA THR A 213 -3.01 -15.87 -7.22
C THR A 213 -2.91 -14.55 -6.46
N THR A 214 -2.97 -13.45 -7.21
CA THR A 214 -2.94 -12.08 -6.70
C THR A 214 -4.20 -11.36 -7.18
N GLN A 215 -5.29 -11.49 -6.43
CA GLN A 215 -6.62 -11.03 -6.86
C GLN A 215 -6.81 -9.51 -6.77
N LEU A 216 -5.97 -8.80 -6.02
CA LEU A 216 -5.99 -7.35 -5.92
C LEU A 216 -4.67 -6.76 -6.39
N GLY A 217 -4.79 -5.57 -6.97
CA GLY A 217 -3.65 -4.71 -7.25
C GLY A 217 -3.90 -3.28 -6.83
N MET A 218 -2.83 -2.51 -6.82
CA MET A 218 -2.86 -1.09 -6.46
C MET A 218 -1.90 -0.31 -7.33
N SER A 219 -2.29 0.92 -7.65
CA SER A 219 -1.39 1.96 -8.13
C SER A 219 -1.50 3.16 -7.19
N TYR A 220 -0.39 3.86 -6.99
CA TYR A 220 -0.39 5.09 -6.23
C TYR A 220 0.66 6.09 -6.71
N ARG A 221 0.44 7.34 -6.33
CA ARG A 221 1.39 8.44 -6.40
C ARG A 221 1.60 8.98 -4.99
N SER A 222 2.86 9.11 -4.59
CA SER A 222 3.23 9.74 -3.33
C SER A 222 4.06 10.98 -3.58
N THR A 223 3.59 12.12 -3.09
CA THR A 223 4.20 13.43 -3.29
C THR A 223 4.62 14.02 -1.95
N LEU A 224 5.93 14.25 -1.79
CA LEU A 224 6.51 14.96 -0.65
C LEU A 224 6.64 16.44 -0.97
N TYR A 225 6.09 17.28 -0.11
CA TYR A 225 6.29 18.72 -0.12
C TYR A 225 7.31 19.08 0.97
N PHE A 226 8.34 19.84 0.63
CA PHE A 226 9.43 20.16 1.55
C PHE A 226 10.03 21.54 1.26
N LYS A 227 10.89 21.99 2.17
CA LYS A 227 11.75 23.18 2.00
C LYS A 227 13.19 22.79 2.28
N ASP A 228 14.12 23.47 1.63
CA ASP A 228 15.53 23.39 2.02
C ASP A 228 15.74 24.01 3.40
N CYS A 229 16.75 23.51 4.11
CA CYS A 229 17.18 23.99 5.42
C CYS A 229 18.27 25.04 5.30
#